data_AF-A0A958D8F8-F1
#
_entry.id   AF-A0A958D8F8-F1
#
_cell.length_a   1.000
_cell.length_b   1.000
_cell.length_c   1.000
_cell.angle_alpha   90.00
_cell.angle_beta   90.00
_cell.angle_gamma   90.00
#
_symmetry.space_group_name_H-M   'P 1'
#
loop_
_entity.id
_entity.type
_entity.pdbx_description
1 polymer ?
#
loop_
_entity_poly.entity_id
_entity_poly.type
_entity_poly.pdbx_seq_one_letter_code
_entity_poly.pdbx_strand_id
1 'polypeptide(L)'
;MADHNRSDSNMQDTQATSSPVTDKPLALPGHDASPPTTTPEPWFVDIDEEGYLFAEDWDGGDWATHREYREYDWMSTDEKVQHLLELNWLDEESLLERHQIRKPQGGWGAEVLARLEPLLGSFLDEPVSRGDMSPDDQFRHSRYGAGGQVLDQFSLDEQDKLGLWLVEGDRPGSDFTGVRFDGDIDELNLALARCGANFVVRDPND
;
A
#
# COMPACT_ATOMS: atom_id res chain seq x y z
N MET A 1 66.13 -29.74 -62.14
CA MET A 1 66.61 -29.43 -60.78
C MET A 1 65.36 -29.46 -59.92
N ALA A 2 64.96 -30.62 -59.34
CA ALA A 2 65.53 -31.23 -58.12
C ALA A 2 65.42 -30.21 -56.95
N ASP A 3 64.78 -30.43 -55.81
CA ASP A 3 64.35 -31.60 -55.03
C ASP A 3 63.24 -31.11 -54.05
N HIS A 4 62.17 -31.86 -53.80
CA HIS A 4 62.01 -32.88 -52.74
C HIS A 4 62.15 -32.41 -51.28
N ASN A 5 61.15 -32.87 -50.50
CA ASN A 5 61.18 -33.21 -49.07
C ASN A 5 61.25 -32.07 -48.05
N ARG A 6 60.76 -32.23 -46.81
CA ARG A 6 59.72 -33.01 -46.11
C ARG A 6 60.01 -32.71 -44.61
N SER A 7 59.02 -32.97 -43.76
CA SER A 7 59.15 -33.25 -42.32
C SER A 7 59.30 -32.03 -41.41
N ASP A 8 58.27 -31.75 -40.61
CA ASP A 8 57.92 -32.37 -39.31
C ASP A 8 58.73 -31.73 -38.17
N SER A 9 58.04 -31.04 -37.26
CA SER A 9 58.13 -31.34 -35.82
C SER A 9 57.23 -30.40 -35.03
N ASN A 10 56.30 -31.03 -34.33
CA ASN A 10 55.52 -30.47 -33.24
C ASN A 10 56.34 -30.56 -31.93
N MET A 11 55.86 -29.86 -30.90
CA MET A 11 56.21 -29.96 -29.47
C MET A 11 57.24 -28.97 -28.89
N GLN A 12 56.65 -28.03 -28.13
CA GLN A 12 56.87 -27.77 -26.70
C GLN A 12 58.18 -27.12 -26.21
N ASP A 13 57.94 -26.36 -25.14
CA ASP A 13 58.85 -25.82 -24.15
C ASP A 13 59.68 -24.58 -24.51
N THR A 14 59.21 -23.45 -23.99
CA THR A 14 60.12 -22.53 -23.30
C THR A 14 59.47 -22.04 -22.01
N GLN A 15 59.96 -22.61 -20.92
CA GLN A 15 59.78 -22.17 -19.55
C GLN A 15 60.28 -20.72 -19.41
N ALA A 16 59.43 -19.85 -18.88
CA ALA A 16 59.84 -18.55 -18.37
C ALA A 16 59.84 -18.59 -16.83
N THR A 17 60.97 -18.15 -16.30
CA THR A 17 61.44 -18.10 -14.92
C THR A 17 60.48 -17.42 -13.93
N SER A 18 60.29 -18.08 -12.78
CA SER A 18 59.84 -17.54 -11.47
C SER A 18 60.90 -16.54 -10.92
N SER A 19 60.69 -15.54 -10.04
CA SER A 19 59.72 -15.20 -8.97
C SER A 19 59.95 -13.69 -8.60
N PRO A 20 59.47 -13.14 -7.46
CA PRO A 20 58.10 -13.00 -6.95
C PRO A 20 57.72 -11.50 -6.80
N VAL A 21 56.48 -11.13 -7.09
CA VAL A 21 55.93 -9.80 -6.70
C VAL A 21 55.07 -9.98 -5.46
N THR A 22 55.54 -9.37 -4.38
CA THR A 22 54.90 -9.28 -3.08
C THR A 22 53.53 -8.61 -3.15
N ASP A 23 52.58 -9.25 -2.48
CA ASP A 23 51.24 -8.80 -2.13
C ASP A 23 51.11 -7.31 -1.78
N LYS A 24 50.16 -6.67 -2.43
CA LYS A 24 49.15 -5.81 -1.78
C LYS A 24 47.93 -5.71 -2.71
N PRO A 25 46.79 -6.35 -2.42
CA PRO A 25 45.57 -6.00 -3.12
C PRO A 25 45.21 -4.55 -2.77
N LEU A 26 44.96 -3.78 -3.82
CA LEU A 26 44.38 -2.44 -3.75
C LEU A 26 43.06 -2.56 -2.99
N ALA A 27 43.00 -2.01 -1.77
CA ALA A 27 41.74 -1.89 -1.05
C ALA A 27 40.82 -0.97 -1.85
N LEU A 28 39.83 -1.56 -2.53
CA LEU A 28 38.69 -0.81 -3.04
C LEU A 28 37.99 -0.18 -1.81
N PRO A 29 37.60 1.10 -1.86
CA PRO A 29 36.84 1.71 -0.78
C PRO A 29 35.58 0.89 -0.55
N GLY A 30 35.34 0.53 0.72
CA GLY A 30 34.22 -0.28 1.13
C GLY A 30 32.93 0.29 0.56
N HIS A 31 32.29 -0.48 -0.32
CA HIS A 31 30.84 -0.41 -0.41
C HIS A 31 30.34 -0.68 1.00
N ASP A 32 29.76 0.33 1.63
CA ASP A 32 28.73 0.11 2.63
C ASP A 32 27.77 -0.90 2.01
N ALA A 33 27.89 -2.16 2.44
CA ALA A 33 26.86 -3.13 2.23
C ALA A 33 25.69 -2.60 3.05
N SER A 34 24.78 -1.87 2.38
CA SER A 34 23.44 -1.66 2.91
C SER A 34 22.99 -3.00 3.51
N PRO A 35 22.43 -3.02 4.73
CA PRO A 35 21.87 -4.24 5.26
C PRO A 35 20.93 -4.83 4.20
N PRO A 36 20.86 -6.17 4.02
CA PRO A 36 19.92 -6.76 3.09
C PRO A 36 18.56 -6.16 3.42
N THR A 37 17.99 -5.42 2.47
CA THR A 37 16.64 -4.90 2.60
C THR A 37 15.79 -6.13 2.84
N THR A 38 15.29 -6.31 4.07
CA THR A 38 14.38 -7.39 4.39
C THR A 38 13.22 -7.26 3.43
N THR A 39 13.07 -8.21 2.51
CA THR A 39 11.90 -8.27 1.64
C THR A 39 10.70 -8.26 2.58
N PRO A 40 9.76 -7.31 2.41
CA PRO A 40 8.58 -7.27 3.25
C PRO A 40 7.87 -8.63 3.18
N GLU A 41 7.43 -9.15 4.33
CA GLU A 41 6.66 -10.39 4.35
C GLU A 41 5.40 -10.22 3.47
N PRO A 42 5.00 -11.26 2.72
CA PRO A 42 3.81 -11.18 1.89
C PRO A 42 2.59 -10.94 2.77
N TRP A 43 1.67 -10.12 2.28
CA TRP A 43 0.37 -9.97 2.92
C TRP A 43 -0.56 -11.09 2.46
N PHE A 44 -1.15 -11.79 3.41
CA PHE A 44 -2.02 -12.93 3.13
C PHE A 44 -3.47 -12.49 3.03
N VAL A 45 -4.16 -13.01 2.01
CA VAL A 45 -5.59 -12.80 1.78
C VAL A 45 -6.24 -14.18 1.68
N ASP A 46 -7.29 -14.42 2.44
CA ASP A 46 -7.98 -15.71 2.49
C ASP A 46 -9.32 -15.64 1.75
N ILE A 47 -9.85 -16.79 1.37
CA ILE A 47 -11.16 -16.95 0.72
C ILE A 47 -12.14 -17.54 1.73
N ASP A 48 -13.30 -16.89 1.92
CA ASP A 48 -14.33 -17.40 2.84
C ASP A 48 -15.21 -18.49 2.19
N GLU A 49 -16.11 -19.08 2.97
CA GLU A 49 -17.01 -20.16 2.51
C GLU A 49 -17.93 -19.72 1.34
N GLU A 50 -18.13 -18.43 1.14
CA GLU A 50 -18.95 -17.87 0.07
C GLU A 50 -18.11 -17.43 -1.16
N GLY A 51 -16.79 -17.59 -1.10
CA GLY A 51 -15.85 -17.26 -2.16
C GLY A 51 -15.35 -15.80 -2.12
N TYR A 52 -15.51 -15.08 -1.00
CA TYR A 52 -15.05 -13.70 -0.88
C TYR A 52 -13.64 -13.60 -0.30
N LEU A 53 -12.84 -12.71 -0.89
CA LEU A 53 -11.50 -12.38 -0.42
C LEU A 53 -11.56 -11.52 0.84
N PHE A 54 -10.83 -11.91 1.88
CA PHE A 54 -10.80 -11.22 3.17
C PHE A 54 -9.43 -11.35 3.87
N ALA A 55 -9.14 -10.45 4.81
CA ALA A 55 -7.96 -10.56 5.68
C ALA A 55 -8.33 -11.29 6.98
N GLU A 56 -7.75 -12.47 7.24
CA GLU A 56 -8.07 -13.24 8.45
C GLU A 56 -7.63 -12.54 9.72
N ASP A 57 -6.46 -11.92 9.68
CA ASP A 57 -5.80 -11.20 10.77
C ASP A 57 -6.33 -9.77 10.98
N TRP A 58 -7.39 -9.38 10.26
CA TRP A 58 -8.06 -8.11 10.48
C TRP A 58 -8.70 -8.10 11.88
N ASP A 59 -8.11 -7.30 12.76
CA ASP A 59 -8.53 -7.09 14.14
C ASP A 59 -9.63 -6.03 14.28
N GLY A 60 -10.13 -5.51 13.15
CA GLY A 60 -10.98 -4.33 13.15
C GLY A 60 -10.20 -3.03 13.29
N GLY A 61 -8.92 -3.06 12.86
CA GLY A 61 -7.85 -2.10 13.13
C GLY A 61 -8.18 -0.61 13.06
N ASP A 62 -7.22 0.19 13.51
CA ASP A 62 -7.34 1.64 13.63
C ASP A 62 -7.89 2.26 12.33
N TRP A 63 -9.17 2.64 12.37
CA TRP A 63 -9.83 3.32 11.26
C TRP A 63 -9.03 4.58 10.95
N ALA A 64 -8.93 4.90 9.65
CA ALA A 64 -8.27 6.13 9.22
C ALA A 64 -8.81 7.31 10.04
N THR A 65 -7.90 8.15 10.51
CA THR A 65 -8.27 9.40 11.18
C THR A 65 -8.95 10.34 10.18
N HIS A 66 -9.71 11.32 10.67
CA HIS A 66 -10.30 12.34 9.79
C HIS A 66 -9.22 13.03 8.92
N ARG A 67 -8.00 13.17 9.46
CA ARG A 67 -6.82 13.69 8.76
C ARG A 67 -6.42 12.83 7.56
N GLU A 68 -6.24 11.53 7.78
CA GLU A 68 -5.80 10.59 6.74
C GLU A 68 -6.88 10.39 5.68
N TYR A 69 -8.14 10.27 6.10
CA TYR A 69 -9.27 9.99 5.21
C TYR A 69 -9.54 11.12 4.19
N ARG A 70 -9.31 12.38 4.56
CA ARG A 70 -9.56 13.56 3.71
C ARG A 70 -8.29 14.29 3.30
N GLU A 71 -7.13 13.75 3.68
CA GLU A 71 -5.82 14.28 3.37
C GLU A 71 -5.69 15.78 3.74
N TYR A 72 -6.17 16.13 4.93
CA TYR A 72 -6.28 17.52 5.38
C TYR A 72 -4.93 18.25 5.50
N ASP A 73 -3.80 17.56 5.44
CA ASP A 73 -2.48 18.15 5.66
C ASP A 73 -2.10 19.25 4.65
N TRP A 74 -2.75 19.29 3.48
CA TRP A 74 -2.49 20.32 2.47
C TRP A 74 -3.41 21.54 2.57
N MET A 75 -4.45 21.47 3.40
CA MET A 75 -5.41 22.56 3.59
C MET A 75 -4.95 23.52 4.70
N SER A 76 -5.23 24.80 4.52
CA SER A 76 -5.10 25.79 5.61
C SER A 76 -6.16 25.56 6.69
N THR A 77 -5.93 26.09 7.89
CA THR A 77 -6.87 25.98 9.02
C THR A 77 -8.26 26.55 8.68
N ASP A 78 -8.31 27.65 7.92
CA ASP A 78 -9.57 28.26 7.50
C ASP A 78 -10.37 27.35 6.55
N GLU A 79 -9.69 26.74 5.57
CA GLU A 79 -10.28 25.78 4.64
C GLU A 79 -10.76 24.51 5.37
N LYS A 80 -9.99 24.01 6.34
CA LYS A 80 -10.40 22.87 7.19
C LYS A 80 -11.69 23.16 7.94
N VAL A 81 -11.78 24.31 8.60
CA VAL A 81 -13.00 24.68 9.35
C VAL A 81 -14.19 24.78 8.42
N GLN A 82 -14.05 25.49 7.30
CA GLN A 82 -15.13 25.67 6.34
C GLN A 82 -15.63 24.33 5.80
N HIS A 83 -14.71 23.43 5.42
CA HIS A 83 -15.06 22.11 4.91
C HIS A 83 -15.75 21.23 5.96
N LEU A 84 -15.28 21.23 7.21
CA LEU A 84 -15.91 20.46 8.29
C LEU A 84 -17.33 20.93 8.63
N LEU A 85 -17.60 22.24 8.50
CA LEU A 85 -18.94 22.80 8.65
C LEU A 85 -19.86 22.38 7.49
N GLU A 86 -19.34 22.35 6.26
CA GLU A 86 -20.10 21.92 5.08
C GLU A 86 -20.49 20.44 5.15
N LEU A 87 -19.63 19.61 5.73
CA LEU A 87 -19.90 18.18 5.98
C LEU A 87 -20.84 17.95 7.19
N ASN A 88 -21.19 19.00 7.94
CA ASN A 88 -21.95 18.91 9.19
C ASN A 88 -21.32 17.95 10.23
N TRP A 89 -20.01 17.72 10.12
CA TRP A 89 -19.21 16.97 11.10
C TRP A 89 -18.86 17.82 12.31
N LEU A 90 -18.92 19.14 12.12
CA LEU A 90 -18.68 20.12 13.13
C LEU A 90 -19.85 21.11 13.09
N ASP A 91 -20.45 21.35 14.24
CA ASP A 91 -21.50 22.36 14.38
C ASP A 91 -20.87 23.68 14.80
N GLU A 92 -21.07 24.74 14.00
CA GLU A 92 -20.48 26.05 14.24
C GLU A 92 -20.88 26.60 15.60
N GLU A 93 -22.16 26.48 15.96
CA GLU A 93 -22.70 26.99 17.22
C GLU A 93 -22.10 26.23 18.40
N SER A 94 -22.10 24.90 18.36
CA SER A 94 -21.49 24.05 19.38
C SER A 94 -19.98 24.28 19.53
N LEU A 95 -19.24 24.48 18.44
CA LEU A 95 -17.81 24.77 18.48
C LEU A 95 -17.53 26.12 19.17
N LEU A 96 -18.26 27.16 18.76
CA LEU A 96 -18.12 28.50 19.32
C LEU A 96 -18.53 28.55 20.79
N GLU A 97 -19.62 27.89 21.17
CA GLU A 97 -20.11 27.82 22.54
C GLU A 97 -19.18 27.00 23.44
N ARG A 98 -18.84 25.78 23.04
CA ARG A 98 -18.00 24.85 23.84
C ARG A 98 -16.63 25.45 24.14
N HIS A 99 -16.07 26.22 23.21
CA HIS A 99 -14.75 26.81 23.35
C HIS A 99 -14.75 28.31 23.69
N GLN A 100 -15.94 28.89 23.94
CA GLN A 100 -16.13 30.30 24.30
C GLN A 100 -15.43 31.24 23.31
N ILE A 101 -15.62 30.97 22.02
CA ILE A 101 -15.07 31.75 20.92
C ILE A 101 -16.16 32.67 20.38
N ARG A 102 -15.82 33.95 20.20
CA ARG A 102 -16.70 34.89 19.49
C ARG A 102 -16.22 35.00 18.05
N LYS A 103 -17.07 34.62 17.09
CA LYS A 103 -16.77 34.82 15.66
C LYS A 103 -16.76 36.31 15.34
N PRO A 104 -15.64 36.88 14.85
CA PRO A 104 -15.61 38.27 14.41
C PRO A 104 -16.50 38.48 13.18
N GLN A 105 -17.03 39.70 12.99
CA GLN A 105 -17.77 40.04 11.78
C GLN A 105 -16.81 40.04 10.59
N GLY A 106 -16.98 39.10 9.66
CA GLY A 106 -16.19 39.02 8.41
C GLY A 106 -15.34 37.76 8.22
N GLY A 107 -15.49 36.74 9.07
CA GLY A 107 -14.79 35.45 8.92
C GLY A 107 -14.28 34.91 10.25
N TRP A 108 -13.43 33.89 10.22
CA TRP A 108 -12.83 33.34 11.44
C TRP A 108 -11.81 34.31 12.03
N GLY A 109 -10.97 34.97 11.21
CA GLY A 109 -9.94 35.89 11.70
C GLY A 109 -8.79 35.16 12.40
N ALA A 110 -7.59 35.73 12.34
CA ALA A 110 -6.37 35.04 12.75
C ALA A 110 -6.36 34.58 14.22
N GLU A 111 -6.93 35.37 15.12
CA GLU A 111 -7.00 35.04 16.56
C GLU A 111 -7.88 33.81 16.83
N VAL A 112 -9.02 33.70 16.14
CA VAL A 112 -9.90 32.55 16.28
C VAL A 112 -9.29 31.31 15.65
N LEU A 113 -8.72 31.44 14.44
CA LEU A 113 -8.06 30.33 13.76
C LEU A 113 -6.91 29.75 14.61
N ALA A 114 -6.11 30.60 15.26
CA ALA A 114 -5.04 30.16 16.17
C ALA A 114 -5.58 29.40 17.40
N ARG A 115 -6.81 29.70 17.86
CA ARG A 115 -7.46 28.97 18.95
C ARG A 115 -8.10 27.67 18.49
N LEU A 116 -8.57 27.61 17.24
CA LEU A 116 -9.18 26.43 16.65
C LEU A 116 -8.16 25.40 16.19
N GLU A 117 -6.98 25.82 15.74
CA GLU A 117 -5.93 24.94 15.22
C GLU A 117 -5.61 23.73 16.12
N PRO A 118 -5.35 23.86 17.43
CA PRO A 118 -5.09 22.69 18.28
C PRO A 118 -6.34 21.81 18.50
N LEU A 119 -7.53 22.40 18.49
CA LEU A 119 -8.80 21.66 18.65
C LEU A 119 -9.11 20.84 17.40
N LEU A 120 -8.92 21.45 16.23
CA LEU A 120 -8.99 20.80 14.94
C LEU A 120 -7.94 19.71 14.84
N GLY A 121 -6.72 19.94 15.32
CA GLY A 121 -5.69 18.90 15.38
C GLY A 121 -6.19 17.66 16.11
N SER A 122 -6.71 17.83 17.33
CA SER A 122 -7.26 16.72 18.11
C SER A 122 -8.42 16.01 17.41
N PHE A 123 -9.36 16.76 16.83
CA PHE A 123 -10.50 16.18 16.11
C PHE A 123 -10.05 15.45 14.83
N LEU A 124 -9.09 16.02 14.10
CA LEU A 124 -8.58 15.44 12.87
C LEU A 124 -7.83 14.13 13.13
N ASP A 125 -7.26 13.96 14.32
CA ASP A 125 -6.56 12.75 14.75
C ASP A 125 -7.53 11.71 15.37
N GLU A 126 -8.83 11.99 15.47
CA GLU A 126 -9.85 11.01 15.86
C GLU A 126 -10.17 10.06 14.69
N PRO A 127 -10.43 8.76 14.97
CA PRO A 127 -10.86 7.81 13.95
C PRO A 127 -12.21 8.24 13.34
N VAL A 128 -12.32 8.19 12.01
CA VAL A 128 -13.59 8.49 11.33
C VAL A 128 -14.64 7.45 11.72
N SER A 129 -15.83 7.90 12.09
CA SER A 129 -16.95 7.00 12.35
C SER A 129 -17.40 6.31 11.07
N ARG A 130 -17.74 5.02 11.16
CA ARG A 130 -18.27 4.23 10.03
C ARG A 130 -19.46 4.91 9.33
N GLY A 131 -20.33 5.59 10.08
CA GLY A 131 -21.50 6.30 9.53
C GLY A 131 -21.16 7.54 8.70
N ASP A 132 -19.94 8.05 8.84
CA ASP A 132 -19.45 9.24 8.13
C ASP A 132 -18.66 8.87 6.85
N MET A 133 -18.43 7.57 6.62
CA MET A 133 -17.74 7.05 5.44
C MET A 133 -18.72 6.67 4.33
N SER A 134 -18.28 6.83 3.08
CA SER A 134 -19.01 6.27 1.94
C SER A 134 -19.02 4.73 2.01
N PRO A 135 -19.99 4.04 1.38
CA PRO A 135 -19.99 2.58 1.35
C PRO A 135 -18.70 1.95 0.80
N ASP A 136 -18.07 2.58 -0.21
CA ASP A 136 -16.79 2.13 -0.77
C ASP A 136 -15.66 2.24 0.26
N ASP A 137 -15.61 3.33 1.02
CA ASP A 137 -14.60 3.52 2.06
C ASP A 137 -14.82 2.54 3.23
N GLN A 138 -16.07 2.34 3.62
CA GLN A 138 -16.42 1.33 4.62
C GLN A 138 -15.96 -0.06 4.18
N PHE A 139 -16.09 -0.37 2.89
CA PHE A 139 -15.59 -1.61 2.30
C PHE A 139 -14.06 -1.71 2.38
N ARG A 140 -13.33 -0.69 1.91
CA ARG A 140 -11.85 -0.64 1.91
C ARG A 140 -11.26 -0.80 3.32
N HIS A 141 -11.94 -0.30 4.34
CA HIS A 141 -11.53 -0.40 5.75
C HIS A 141 -12.09 -1.62 6.49
N SER A 142 -12.91 -2.44 5.83
CA SER A 142 -13.43 -3.68 6.41
C SER A 142 -12.46 -4.86 6.24
N ARG A 143 -12.77 -5.97 6.91
CA ARG A 143 -12.13 -7.28 6.69
C ARG A 143 -12.07 -7.68 5.21
N TYR A 144 -13.07 -7.29 4.42
CA TYR A 144 -13.17 -7.60 2.99
C TYR A 144 -12.44 -6.61 2.09
N GLY A 145 -11.94 -5.49 2.64
CA GLY A 145 -11.19 -4.47 1.90
C GLY A 145 -9.91 -4.99 1.26
N ALA A 146 -9.31 -6.05 1.83
CA ALA A 146 -8.18 -6.76 1.23
C ALA A 146 -8.48 -7.26 -0.20
N GLY A 147 -9.72 -7.72 -0.44
CA GLY A 147 -10.18 -8.09 -1.77
C GLY A 147 -10.16 -6.93 -2.75
N GLY A 148 -10.53 -5.72 -2.29
CA GLY A 148 -10.43 -4.49 -3.09
C GLY A 148 -8.99 -4.18 -3.48
N GLN A 149 -8.04 -4.33 -2.55
CA GLN A 149 -6.61 -4.09 -2.84
C GLN A 149 -6.03 -5.09 -3.84
N VAL A 150 -6.49 -6.35 -3.83
CA VAL A 150 -6.18 -7.36 -4.85
C VAL A 150 -6.78 -6.96 -6.20
N LEU A 151 -8.04 -6.54 -6.22
CA LEU A 151 -8.76 -6.14 -7.44
C LEU A 151 -8.12 -4.93 -8.11
N ASP A 152 -7.65 -3.96 -7.33
CA ASP A 152 -6.95 -2.74 -7.78
C ASP A 152 -5.61 -3.03 -8.50
N GLN A 153 -5.05 -4.25 -8.39
CA GLN A 153 -3.81 -4.63 -9.10
C GLN A 153 -4.02 -4.92 -10.59
N PHE A 154 -5.28 -5.06 -11.03
CA PHE A 154 -5.61 -5.59 -12.35
C PHE A 154 -6.55 -4.64 -13.09
N SER A 155 -6.42 -4.62 -14.42
CA SER A 155 -7.43 -3.99 -15.28
C SER A 155 -8.73 -4.80 -15.28
N LEU A 156 -9.85 -4.18 -15.66
CA LEU A 156 -11.16 -4.85 -15.72
C LEU A 156 -11.13 -6.13 -16.58
N ASP A 157 -10.41 -6.11 -17.71
CA ASP A 157 -10.26 -7.27 -18.60
C ASP A 157 -9.42 -8.40 -17.98
N GLU A 158 -8.52 -8.09 -17.05
CA GLU A 158 -7.73 -9.07 -16.30
C GLU A 158 -8.52 -9.63 -15.12
N GLN A 159 -9.29 -8.79 -14.43
CA GLN A 159 -10.20 -9.21 -13.36
C GLN A 159 -11.19 -10.26 -13.87
N ASP A 160 -11.84 -10.02 -15.01
CA ASP A 160 -12.76 -10.96 -15.65
C ASP A 160 -12.10 -12.32 -15.97
N LYS A 161 -10.88 -12.29 -16.53
CA LYS A 161 -10.12 -13.52 -16.85
C LYS A 161 -9.69 -14.31 -15.63
N LEU A 162 -9.36 -13.61 -14.55
CA LEU A 162 -8.94 -14.20 -13.29
C LEU A 162 -10.13 -14.62 -12.42
N GLY A 163 -11.36 -14.27 -12.81
CA GLY A 163 -12.56 -14.59 -12.05
C GLY A 163 -12.76 -13.73 -10.79
N LEU A 164 -12.27 -12.49 -10.81
CA LEU A 164 -12.46 -11.51 -9.74
C LEU A 164 -13.67 -10.62 -10.03
N TRP A 165 -14.60 -10.53 -9.08
CA TRP A 165 -15.84 -9.77 -9.23
C TRP A 165 -16.10 -8.90 -8.01
N LEU A 166 -16.20 -7.59 -8.20
CA LEU A 166 -16.75 -6.71 -7.18
C LEU A 166 -18.25 -6.96 -7.07
N VAL A 167 -18.71 -7.38 -5.90
CA VAL A 167 -20.13 -7.62 -5.60
C VAL A 167 -20.59 -6.60 -4.58
N GLU A 168 -21.61 -5.85 -4.95
CA GLU A 168 -22.33 -4.91 -4.08
C GLU A 168 -23.76 -5.43 -3.91
N GLY A 169 -24.28 -5.45 -2.68
CA GLY A 169 -25.68 -5.81 -2.46
C GLY A 169 -26.15 -5.77 -1.01
N ASP A 170 -27.47 -5.81 -0.85
CA ASP A 170 -28.13 -5.79 0.44
C ASP A 170 -28.03 -7.16 1.13
N ARG A 171 -27.35 -7.22 2.28
CA ARG A 171 -27.59 -8.29 3.26
C ARG A 171 -28.60 -7.77 4.28
N PRO A 172 -29.49 -8.61 4.85
CA PRO A 172 -30.40 -8.17 5.89
C PRO A 172 -29.62 -7.55 7.07
N GLY A 173 -29.71 -6.23 7.23
CA GLY A 173 -29.03 -5.47 8.29
C GLY A 173 -27.79 -4.67 7.88
N SER A 174 -27.28 -4.77 6.64
CA SER A 174 -26.27 -3.84 6.10
C SER A 174 -26.12 -3.93 4.58
N ASP A 175 -25.64 -2.85 3.97
CA ASP A 175 -25.02 -2.90 2.65
C ASP A 175 -23.74 -3.73 2.78
N PHE A 176 -23.52 -4.68 1.86
CA PHE A 176 -22.32 -5.50 1.78
C PHE A 176 -21.62 -5.25 0.45
N THR A 177 -20.31 -5.03 0.54
CA THR A 177 -19.42 -4.98 -0.62
C THR A 177 -18.27 -5.94 -0.36
N GLY A 178 -17.90 -6.72 -1.38
CA GLY A 178 -16.83 -7.71 -1.29
C GLY A 178 -16.33 -8.11 -2.67
N VAL A 179 -15.10 -8.60 -2.74
CA VAL A 179 -14.57 -9.18 -3.99
C VAL A 179 -14.72 -10.69 -3.94
N ARG A 180 -15.57 -11.20 -4.82
CA ARG A 180 -15.77 -12.63 -5.03
C ARG A 180 -14.73 -13.16 -5.99
N PHE A 181 -14.20 -14.33 -5.70
CA PHE A 181 -13.23 -15.04 -6.53
C PHE A 181 -13.78 -16.42 -6.93
N ASP A 182 -13.93 -16.65 -8.22
CA ASP A 182 -14.42 -17.91 -8.80
C ASP A 182 -13.37 -18.55 -9.75
N GLY A 183 -12.08 -18.25 -9.54
CA GLY A 183 -10.95 -18.66 -10.40
C GLY A 183 -9.99 -19.68 -9.77
N ASP A 184 -8.81 -19.82 -10.37
CA ASP A 184 -7.71 -20.68 -9.89
C ASP A 184 -6.70 -19.86 -9.06
N ILE A 185 -6.44 -20.31 -7.82
CA ILE A 185 -5.61 -19.58 -6.85
C ILE A 185 -4.15 -19.46 -7.30
N ASP A 186 -3.61 -20.51 -7.92
CA ASP A 186 -2.23 -20.51 -8.41
C ASP A 186 -2.08 -19.52 -9.57
N GLU A 187 -3.07 -19.45 -10.47
CA GLU A 187 -3.09 -18.47 -11.56
C GLU A 187 -3.19 -17.03 -11.03
N LEU A 188 -4.02 -16.78 -10.01
CA LEU A 188 -4.15 -15.48 -9.37
C LEU A 188 -2.85 -15.06 -8.68
N ASN A 189 -2.25 -15.94 -7.87
CA ASN A 189 -0.97 -15.66 -7.21
C ASN A 189 0.17 -15.40 -8.19
N LEU A 190 0.21 -16.14 -9.31
CA LEU A 190 1.17 -15.89 -10.38
C LEU A 190 0.92 -14.54 -11.07
N ALA A 191 -0.34 -14.13 -11.25
CA ALA A 191 -0.68 -12.82 -11.77
C ALA A 191 -0.25 -11.69 -10.82
N LEU A 192 -0.54 -11.82 -9.52
CA LEU A 192 -0.12 -10.87 -8.48
C LEU A 192 1.41 -10.70 -8.44
N ALA A 193 2.15 -11.81 -8.46
CA ALA A 193 3.61 -11.78 -8.51
C ALA A 193 4.14 -11.07 -9.77
N ARG A 194 3.49 -11.25 -10.93
CA ARG A 194 3.87 -10.55 -12.19
C ARG A 194 3.64 -9.05 -12.12
N CYS A 195 2.64 -8.60 -11.37
CA CYS A 195 2.40 -7.18 -11.10
C CYS A 195 3.36 -6.61 -10.05
N GLY A 196 4.22 -7.43 -9.44
CA GLY A 196 5.09 -7.02 -8.33
C GLY A 196 4.33 -6.77 -7.03
N ALA A 197 3.09 -7.27 -6.94
CA ALA A 197 2.25 -7.13 -5.77
C ALA A 197 2.71 -8.14 -4.70
N ASN A 198 2.83 -7.68 -3.44
CA ASN A 198 3.31 -8.51 -2.33
C ASN A 198 2.14 -9.19 -1.60
N PHE A 199 1.27 -9.84 -2.36
CA PHE A 199 0.07 -10.52 -1.88
C PHE A 199 0.15 -12.02 -2.13
N VAL A 200 -0.40 -12.81 -1.22
CA VAL A 200 -0.62 -14.25 -1.41
C VAL A 200 -2.05 -14.59 -1.02
N VAL A 201 -2.81 -15.06 -1.99
CA VAL A 201 -4.18 -15.56 -1.80
C VAL A 201 -4.14 -17.03 -1.39
N ARG A 202 -4.94 -17.41 -0.41
CA ARG A 202 -5.04 -18.78 0.13
C ARG A 202 -6.49 -19.21 0.23
N ASP A 203 -6.73 -20.52 0.08
CA ASP A 203 -7.96 -21.14 0.54
C ASP A 203 -7.67 -21.84 1.86
N PRO A 204 -8.30 -21.45 2.99
CA PRO A 204 -8.10 -22.13 4.26
C PRO A 204 -8.63 -23.57 4.28
N ASN A 205 -9.36 -24.00 3.25
CA ASN A 205 -9.96 -25.34 3.14
C ASN A 205 -9.18 -26.32 2.25
N ASP A 206 -8.09 -25.89 1.59
CA ASP A 206 -7.27 -26.71 0.69
C ASP A 206 -5.99 -27.26 1.36
#